data_AF-A0A9P8K775-F1
#
_entry.id   AF-A0A9P8K775-F1
#
_cell.length_a   1.000
_cell.length_b   1.000
_cell.length_c   1.000
_cell.angle_alpha   90.00
_cell.angle_beta   90.00
_cell.angle_gamma   90.00
#
_symmetry.space_group_name_H-M   'P 1'
#
loop_
_entity.id
_entity.type
_entity.pdbx_description
1 polymer ?
#
loop_
_entity_poly.entity_id
_entity_poly.type
_entity_poly.pdbx_seq_one_letter_code
_entity_poly.pdbx_strand_id
1 'polypeptide(L)'
;MTSSMTPMEDAIKQKITQELQPTSLEIFNDSHKHAHHKAMAGVTSRETHFRVNIVSDAFKSKMQPARHRMVYTLLKDEMAAEGGIHALQLKTRTPEEEEKAKARES
;
A
#
# COMPACT_ATOMS: atom_id res chain seq x y z
N MET A 1 8.48 -19.52 -14.96
CA MET A 1 8.74 -18.35 -14.09
C MET A 1 7.71 -17.29 -14.48
N THR A 2 6.69 -17.09 -13.67
CA THR A 2 5.60 -16.15 -13.96
C THR A 2 6.09 -14.74 -13.67
N SER A 3 6.46 -14.00 -14.71
CA SER A 3 6.70 -12.55 -14.59
C SER A 3 5.35 -11.87 -14.36
N SER A 4 5.04 -11.52 -13.11
CA SER A 4 3.87 -10.71 -12.77
C SER A 4 3.95 -9.36 -13.47
N MET A 5 2.82 -8.92 -14.03
CA MET A 5 2.71 -7.65 -14.78
C MET A 5 2.77 -6.42 -13.85
N THR A 6 2.82 -6.62 -12.53
CA THR A 6 2.90 -5.61 -11.45
C THR A 6 4.00 -5.96 -10.43
N PRO A 7 5.30 -5.85 -10.80
CA PRO A 7 6.41 -6.26 -9.92
C PRO A 7 6.47 -5.46 -8.60
N MET A 8 6.03 -4.20 -8.61
CA MET A 8 6.02 -3.35 -7.42
C MET A 8 4.94 -3.76 -6.42
N GLU A 9 3.74 -4.08 -6.92
CA GLU A 9 2.63 -4.56 -6.10
C GLU A 9 2.98 -5.89 -5.42
N ASP A 10 3.60 -6.81 -6.16
CA ASP A 10 3.99 -8.12 -5.64
C ASP A 10 5.03 -7.98 -4.51
N ALA A 11 6.04 -7.11 -4.68
CA ALA A 11 7.02 -6.81 -3.65
C ALA A 11 6.38 -6.22 -2.38
N ILE A 12 5.48 -5.24 -2.53
CA ILE A 12 4.72 -4.65 -1.41
C ILE A 12 3.90 -5.74 -0.70
N LYS A 13 3.20 -6.57 -1.47
CA LYS A 13 2.34 -7.64 -0.96
C LYS A 13 3.15 -8.62 -0.14
N GLN A 14 4.30 -9.07 -0.66
CA GLN A 14 5.14 -10.05 0.00
C GLN A 14 5.71 -9.49 1.31
N LYS A 15 6.27 -8.27 1.30
CA LYS A 15 6.82 -7.65 2.52
C LYS A 15 5.77 -7.44 3.60
N ILE A 16 4.61 -6.90 3.25
CA ILE A 16 3.51 -6.69 4.19
C ILE A 16 3.03 -8.04 4.75
N THR A 17 2.89 -9.06 3.90
CA THR A 17 2.44 -10.38 4.33
C THR A 17 3.43 -11.03 5.29
N GLN A 18 4.72 -10.91 5.03
CA GLN A 18 5.77 -11.49 5.89
C GLN A 18 5.86 -10.80 7.25
N GLU A 19 5.82 -9.47 7.29
CA GLU A 19 6.08 -8.70 8.51
C GLU A 19 4.83 -8.44 9.34
N LEU A 20 3.69 -8.19 8.68
CA LEU A 20 2.46 -7.78 9.35
C LEU A 20 1.41 -8.89 9.41
N GLN A 21 1.61 -10.01 8.71
CA GLN A 21 0.70 -11.16 8.68
C GLN A 21 -0.79 -10.75 8.67
N PRO A 22 -1.20 -9.91 7.70
CA PRO A 22 -2.53 -9.35 7.70
C PRO A 22 -3.59 -10.41 7.42
N THR A 23 -4.73 -10.29 8.10
CA THR A 23 -5.91 -11.09 7.83
C THR A 23 -6.54 -10.70 6.49
N SER A 24 -6.41 -9.43 6.08
CA SER A 24 -6.83 -8.95 4.76
C SER A 24 -5.85 -7.91 4.22
N LEU A 25 -5.48 -8.04 2.95
CA LEU A 25 -4.57 -7.15 2.26
C LEU A 25 -5.10 -6.85 0.85
N GLU A 26 -5.37 -5.57 0.60
CA GLU A 26 -5.78 -5.10 -0.72
C GLU A 26 -4.81 -4.00 -1.17
N ILE A 27 -4.30 -4.12 -2.39
CA ILE A 27 -3.44 -3.13 -3.01
C ILE A 27 -4.13 -2.65 -4.28
N PHE A 28 -4.16 -1.33 -4.47
CA PHE A 28 -4.75 -0.68 -5.62
C PHE A 28 -3.71 0.26 -6.23
N ASN A 29 -3.45 0.06 -7.52
CA ASN A 29 -2.61 0.97 -8.31
C ASN A 29 -3.49 2.06 -8.96
N ASP A 30 -3.45 3.27 -8.39
CA ASP A 30 -4.22 4.43 -8.88
C ASP A 30 -3.41 5.28 -9.88
N SER A 31 -2.22 4.84 -10.29
CA SER A 31 -1.30 5.62 -11.12
C SER A 31 -1.86 6.04 -12.49
N HIS A 32 -2.81 5.29 -13.03
CA HIS A 32 -3.46 5.56 -14.32
C HIS A 32 -4.25 6.89 -14.36
N LYS A 33 -4.63 7.47 -13.21
CA LYS A 33 -5.42 8.71 -13.16
C LYS A 33 -4.64 9.97 -13.57
N HIS A 34 -3.31 9.91 -13.67
CA HIS A 34 -2.46 11.08 -13.96
C HIS A 34 -1.67 10.98 -15.28
N ALA A 35 -1.88 9.95 -16.10
CA ALA A 35 -1.18 9.77 -17.37
C ALA A 35 -1.50 10.82 -18.45
N HIS A 36 -2.49 11.70 -18.22
CA HIS A 36 -2.96 12.67 -19.22
C HIS A 36 -2.40 14.10 -19.08
N HIS A 37 -1.58 14.39 -18.06
CA HIS A 37 -1.01 15.73 -17.92
C HIS A 37 0.36 15.84 -18.62
N LYS A 38 0.34 16.58 -19.74
CA LYS A 38 1.46 17.03 -20.60
C LYS A 38 2.65 17.72 -19.89
N ALA A 39 2.66 17.81 -18.56
CA ALA A 39 3.72 18.45 -17.77
C ALA A 39 4.82 17.47 -17.32
N MET A 40 4.75 16.19 -17.69
CA MET A 40 5.75 15.16 -17.38
C MET A 40 6.60 14.80 -18.60
N ALA A 41 7.14 15.78 -19.31
CA ALA A 41 8.23 15.55 -20.26
C ALA A 41 9.53 15.29 -19.46
N GLY A 42 9.67 14.08 -18.89
CA GLY A 42 10.88 13.69 -18.15
C GLY A 42 10.67 12.78 -16.93
N VAL A 43 9.43 12.51 -16.51
CA VAL A 43 9.14 11.56 -15.42
C VAL A 43 8.58 10.27 -16.01
N THR A 44 9.41 9.23 -16.03
CA THR A 44 9.13 7.90 -16.63
C THR A 44 8.20 7.03 -15.76
N SER A 45 7.99 7.35 -14.48
CA SER A 45 7.25 6.47 -13.57
C SER A 45 5.74 6.52 -13.79
N ARG A 46 5.20 5.40 -14.29
CA ARG A 46 3.77 5.12 -14.43
C ARG A 46 3.15 4.49 -13.17
N GLU A 47 3.87 4.42 -12.06
CA GLU A 47 3.44 3.76 -10.81
C GLU A 47 3.71 4.66 -9.60
N THR A 48 3.15 5.86 -9.62
CA THR A 48 3.47 6.89 -8.62
C THR A 48 2.50 6.93 -7.45
N HIS A 49 1.28 6.39 -7.60
CA HIS A 49 0.20 6.47 -6.62
C HIS A 49 -0.33 5.07 -6.30
N PHE A 50 -0.15 4.64 -5.06
CA PHE A 50 -0.66 3.36 -4.56
C PHE A 50 -1.58 3.57 -3.36
N ARG A 51 -2.60 2.72 -3.26
CA ARG A 51 -3.46 2.62 -2.07
C ARG A 51 -3.38 1.20 -1.53
N VAL A 52 -3.09 1.08 -0.24
CA VAL A 52 -2.94 -0.20 0.43
C VAL A 52 -3.85 -0.23 1.65
N ASN A 53 -4.80 -1.17 1.64
CA ASN A 53 -5.65 -1.48 2.78
C ASN A 53 -5.07 -2.71 3.47
N ILE A 54 -4.78 -2.57 4.76
CA ILE A 54 -4.18 -3.63 5.58
C ILE A 54 -5.06 -3.82 6.81
N VAL A 55 -5.55 -5.03 6.98
CA VAL A 55 -6.25 -5.47 8.19
C VAL A 55 -5.35 -6.46 8.91
N SER A 56 -4.85 -6.08 10.10
CA SER A 56 -3.95 -6.93 10.88
C SER A 56 -4.09 -6.68 12.38
N ASP A 57 -3.94 -7.74 13.18
CA ASP A 57 -3.80 -7.65 14.63
C ASP A 57 -2.48 -6.99 15.07
N ALA A 58 -1.47 -6.91 14.19
CA ALA A 58 -0.22 -6.19 14.47
C ALA A 58 -0.45 -4.69 14.75
N PHE A 59 -1.60 -4.17 14.35
CA PHE A 59 -2.03 -2.80 14.61
C PHE A 59 -2.78 -2.62 15.92
N LYS A 60 -3.16 -3.72 16.59
CA LYS A 60 -3.79 -3.69 17.90
C LYS A 60 -2.85 -3.01 18.88
N SER A 61 -3.41 -2.12 19.72
CA SER A 61 -2.64 -1.31 20.69
C SER A 61 -1.70 -0.25 20.07
N LYS A 62 -1.73 -0.01 18.76
CA LYS A 62 -0.93 1.05 18.10
C LYS A 62 -1.83 2.15 17.55
N MET A 63 -1.41 3.41 17.70
CA MET A 63 -2.09 4.55 17.09
C MET A 63 -1.83 4.62 15.58
N GLN A 64 -2.75 5.25 14.84
CA GLN A 64 -2.67 5.39 13.38
C GLN A 64 -1.30 5.91 12.86
N PRO A 65 -0.67 6.95 13.44
CA PRO A 65 0.65 7.38 12.97
C PRO A 65 1.74 6.33 13.14
N ALA A 66 1.69 5.54 14.22
CA ALA A 66 2.64 4.45 14.45
C ALA A 66 2.43 3.30 13.44
N ARG A 67 1.17 2.96 13.13
CA ARG A 67 0.83 1.99 12.09
C ARG A 67 1.39 2.40 10.73
N HIS A 68 1.18 3.67 10.35
CA HIS A 68 1.69 4.20 9.09
C HIS A 68 3.22 4.19 9.05
N ARG A 69 3.90 4.62 10.13
CA ARG A 69 5.36 4.58 10.21
C ARG A 69 5.93 3.18 10.03
N MET A 70 5.30 2.14 10.60
CA MET A 70 5.76 0.77 10.40
C MET A 70 5.70 0.38 8.92
N VAL A 71 4.56 0.61 8.25
CA VAL A 71 4.41 0.27 6.83
C VAL A 71 5.33 1.11 5.94
N TYR A 72 5.45 2.41 6.19
CA TYR A 72 6.40 3.26 5.46
C TYR A 72 7.84 2.80 5.64
N THR A 73 8.22 2.32 6.83
CA THR A 73 9.58 1.81 7.08
C THR A 73 9.81 0.52 6.30
N LEU A 74 8.82 -0.38 6.27
CA LEU A 74 8.88 -1.63 5.50
C LEU A 74 9.04 -1.40 3.99
N LEU A 75 8.35 -0.39 3.47
CA LEU A 75 8.34 -0.04 2.06
C LEU A 75 9.34 1.06 1.70
N LYS A 76 10.18 1.49 2.65
CA LYS A 76 11.11 2.61 2.45
C LYS A 76 12.09 2.33 1.31
N ASP A 77 12.59 1.09 1.23
CA ASP A 77 13.49 0.66 0.17
C ASP A 77 12.81 0.73 -1.20
N GLU A 78 11.53 0.34 -1.27
CA GLU A 78 10.75 0.36 -2.51
C GLU A 78 10.35 1.77 -2.93
N MET A 79 10.11 2.65 -1.96
CA MET A 79 9.92 4.07 -2.22
C MET A 79 11.21 4.75 -2.72
N ALA A 80 12.37 4.30 -2.23
CA ALA A 80 13.68 4.84 -2.61
C ALA A 80 14.24 4.23 -3.91
N ALA A 81 13.66 3.13 -4.40
CA ALA A 81 14.03 2.51 -5.65
C ALA A 81 13.86 3.47 -6.84
N GLU A 82 14.66 3.29 -7.90
CA GLU A 82 14.55 4.11 -9.11
C GLU A 82 13.15 4.00 -9.72
N GLY A 83 12.45 5.15 -9.78
CA GLY A 83 11.07 5.21 -10.23
C GLY A 83 10.02 4.87 -9.17
N GLY A 84 10.40 4.89 -7.89
CA GLY A 84 9.57 4.54 -6.74
C GLY A 84 8.33 5.40 -6.49
N ILE A 85 7.60 5.01 -5.45
CA ILE A 85 6.27 5.52 -5.12
C ILE A 85 6.34 6.97 -4.63
N HIS A 86 5.61 7.88 -5.28
CA HIS A 86 5.49 9.29 -4.84
C HIS A 86 4.42 9.48 -3.76
N ALA A 87 3.30 8.78 -3.86
CA ALA A 87 2.19 8.87 -2.93
C ALA A 87 1.66 7.48 -2.57
N LEU A 88 1.69 7.16 -1.28
CA LEU A 88 1.16 5.90 -0.74
C LEU A 88 0.04 6.20 0.26
N GLN A 89 -1.18 5.84 -0.10
CA GLN A 89 -2.34 5.93 0.78
C GLN A 89 -2.44 4.63 1.60
N LEU A 90 -2.24 4.74 2.90
CA LEU A 90 -2.33 3.61 3.82
C LEU A 90 -3.66 3.65 4.57
N LYS A 91 -4.38 2.52 4.56
CA LYS A 91 -5.55 2.31 5.40
C LYS A 91 -5.25 1.13 6.31
N THR A 92 -4.92 1.42 7.57
CA THR A 92 -4.54 0.40 8.56
C THR A 92 -5.66 0.21 9.58
N ARG A 93 -6.28 -0.97 9.56
CA ARG A 93 -7.39 -1.34 10.45
C ARG A 93 -7.06 -2.59 11.23
N THR A 94 -7.61 -2.73 12.43
CA THR A 94 -7.63 -4.04 13.11
C THR A 94 -8.80 -4.88 12.57
N PRO A 95 -8.75 -6.21 12.72
CA PRO A 95 -9.90 -7.06 12.39
C PRO A 95 -11.19 -6.60 13.07
N GLU A 96 -11.10 -6.17 14.34
CA GLU A 96 -12.24 -5.60 15.10
C GLU A 96 -12.78 -4.30 14.48
N GLU A 97 -11.91 -3.42 13.99
CA GLU A 97 -12.31 -2.18 13.30
C GLU A 97 -12.96 -2.47 11.95
N GLU A 98 -12.43 -3.46 11.22
CA GLU A 98 -12.96 -3.87 9.93
C GLU A 98 -14.34 -4.54 10.07
N GLU A 99 -14.52 -5.40 11.07
CA GLU A 99 -15.82 -6.02 11.38
C GLU A 99 -16.87 -4.96 11.74
N LYS A 100 -16.50 -3.99 12.59
CA LYS A 100 -17.38 -2.85 12.92
C LYS A 100 -17.70 -1.97 11.70
N ALA A 101 -16.75 -1.80 10.78
CA ALA A 101 -16.99 -1.04 9.55
C ALA A 101 -18.01 -1.78 8.66
N LYS A 102 -17.81 -3.08 8.43
CA LYS A 102 -18.74 -3.92 7.66
C LYS A 102 -20.14 -3.94 8.25
N ALA A 103 -20.26 -4.02 9.59
CA ALA A 103 -21.53 -4.00 10.28
C ALA A 103 -22.28 -2.65 10.18
N ARG A 104 -21.59 -1.53 9.93
CA ARG A 104 -22.21 -0.20 9.73
C ARG A 104 -22.63 0.05 8.28
N GLU A 105 -22.06 -0.70 7.35
CA GLU A 105 -22.36 -0.62 5.91
C GLU A 105 -23.44 -1.63 5.49
N SER A 106 -23.93 -2.45 6.43
CA SER A 106 -24.98 -3.47 6.22
C SER A 106 -26.35 -3.04 6.75
#